data_AF-A0A3R8VFS2-F1
#
_entry.id   AF-A0A3R8VFS2-F1
#
_cell.length_a   1.000
_cell.length_b   1.000
_cell.length_c   1.000
_cell.angle_alpha   90.00
_cell.angle_beta   90.00
_cell.angle_gamma   90.00
#
_symmetry.space_group_name_H-M   'P 1'
#
loop_
_entity.id
_entity.type
_entity.pdbx_description
1 polymer ?
#
loop_
_entity_poly.entity_id
_entity_poly.type
_entity_poly.pdbx_seq_one_letter_code
_entity_poly.pdbx_strand_id
1 'polypeptide(L)'
;MLQDRESLSNLKQQFLELLDGNHPEQTYQAFLEQHTQLIPREFVQNHGVHFDLVFRKLHLANDYAPDFFYMSKSSADWHLVLVEIEKPHSKYFKPSSNDIHPDFLAGLEQINRWRAWFQTGANQEGFINGTLRDVRTPMGYNKCHIKYVLVHGRRSEFEGNNNRRSLIATREQEDFKILSFDSLVESLHTKYPLYVCARKNEYLDVLSTKFVSDQVFTFLDPSLVRISDDLRADVLASKRHWQVNSIKGGYELDHKLDLVGRR
;
A
#
# COMPACT_ATOMS: atom_id res chain seq x y z
N MET A 1 -18.88 1.34 -16.65
CA MET A 1 -19.51 0.20 -15.94
C MET A 1 -19.25 -1.16 -16.61
N LEU A 2 -19.52 -1.37 -17.90
CA LEU A 2 -19.16 -2.62 -18.61
C LEU A 2 -17.66 -2.69 -18.94
N GLN A 3 -17.08 -1.61 -19.50
CA GLN A 3 -15.64 -1.50 -19.79
C GLN A 3 -14.77 -1.62 -18.53
N ASP A 4 -15.21 -1.04 -17.40
CA ASP A 4 -14.48 -1.15 -16.13
C ASP A 4 -14.50 -2.59 -15.58
N ARG A 5 -15.61 -3.32 -15.75
CA ARG A 5 -15.72 -4.73 -15.33
C ARG A 5 -14.86 -5.64 -16.19
N GLU A 6 -14.84 -5.42 -17.51
CA GLU A 6 -14.00 -6.16 -18.45
C GLU A 6 -12.50 -5.91 -18.16
N SER A 7 -12.13 -4.65 -17.88
CA SER A 7 -10.78 -4.28 -17.45
C SER A 7 -10.34 -4.98 -16.16
N LEU A 8 -11.21 -4.99 -15.12
CA LEU A 8 -10.91 -5.68 -13.86
C LEU A 8 -10.83 -7.19 -14.00
N SER A 9 -11.67 -7.79 -14.85
CA SER A 9 -11.60 -9.22 -15.16
C SER A 9 -10.28 -9.57 -15.84
N ASN A 10 -9.84 -8.74 -16.78
CA ASN A 10 -8.56 -8.90 -17.47
C ASN A 10 -7.39 -8.76 -16.49
N LEU A 11 -7.40 -7.74 -15.62
CA LEU A 11 -6.39 -7.58 -14.58
C LEU A 11 -6.31 -8.81 -13.65
N LYS A 12 -7.45 -9.33 -13.22
CA LYS A 12 -7.50 -10.56 -12.41
C LYS A 12 -6.84 -11.72 -13.14
N GLN A 13 -7.16 -11.93 -14.41
CA GLN A 13 -6.60 -13.01 -15.21
C GLN A 13 -5.09 -12.86 -15.37
N GLN A 14 -4.61 -11.68 -15.80
CA GLN A 14 -3.18 -11.41 -15.95
C GLN A 14 -2.41 -11.65 -14.65
N PHE A 15 -2.98 -11.23 -13.53
CA PHE A 15 -2.33 -11.45 -12.25
C PHE A 15 -2.28 -12.94 -11.89
N LEU A 16 -3.37 -13.69 -12.03
CA LEU A 16 -3.36 -15.13 -11.73
C LEU A 16 -2.36 -15.89 -12.62
N GLU A 17 -2.27 -15.54 -13.91
CA GLU A 17 -1.28 -16.11 -14.84
C GLU A 17 0.15 -15.78 -14.41
N LEU A 18 0.41 -14.55 -13.94
CA LEU A 18 1.72 -14.17 -13.41
C LEU A 18 2.12 -15.01 -12.18
N LEU A 19 1.16 -15.36 -11.32
CA LEU A 19 1.42 -16.13 -10.10
C LEU A 19 1.76 -17.60 -10.36
N ASP A 20 1.37 -18.13 -11.52
CA ASP A 20 1.69 -19.50 -11.93
C ASP A 20 3.11 -19.62 -12.52
N GLY A 21 3.75 -18.49 -12.85
CA GLY A 21 5.15 -18.42 -13.26
C GLY A 21 6.11 -18.26 -12.07
N ASN A 22 7.31 -18.82 -12.16
CA ASN A 22 8.33 -18.64 -11.13
C ASN A 22 9.24 -17.43 -11.41
N HIS A 23 8.71 -16.24 -11.16
CA HIS A 23 9.44 -14.98 -11.39
C HIS A 23 10.23 -14.49 -10.16
N PRO A 24 11.27 -13.67 -10.36
CA PRO A 24 11.91 -12.93 -9.27
C PRO A 24 10.90 -12.02 -8.56
N GLU A 25 11.09 -11.83 -7.25
CA GLU A 25 10.23 -11.01 -6.38
C GLU A 25 9.94 -9.61 -6.93
N GLN A 26 10.97 -8.97 -7.49
CA GLN A 26 10.89 -7.65 -8.13
C GLN A 26 9.84 -7.58 -9.26
N THR A 27 9.53 -8.71 -9.90
CA THR A 27 8.51 -8.80 -10.96
C THR A 27 7.11 -8.62 -10.37
N TYR A 28 6.81 -9.30 -9.25
CA TYR A 28 5.52 -9.15 -8.57
C TYR A 28 5.39 -7.76 -7.97
N GLN A 29 6.46 -7.23 -7.36
CA GLN A 29 6.51 -5.86 -6.86
C GLN A 29 6.18 -4.85 -7.97
N ALA A 30 6.83 -4.96 -9.13
CA ALA A 30 6.59 -4.05 -10.26
C ALA A 30 5.14 -4.15 -10.78
N PHE A 31 4.60 -5.37 -10.84
CA PHE A 31 3.21 -5.57 -11.25
C PHE A 31 2.21 -4.92 -10.28
N LEU A 32 2.42 -5.08 -8.96
CA LEU A 32 1.58 -4.45 -7.94
C LEU A 32 1.71 -2.92 -7.94
N GLU A 33 2.91 -2.38 -8.22
CA GLU A 33 3.12 -0.93 -8.39
C GLU A 33 2.36 -0.36 -9.60
N GLN A 34 2.26 -1.14 -10.70
CA GLN A 34 1.50 -0.74 -11.89
C GLN A 34 -0.02 -0.93 -11.72
N HIS A 35 -0.42 -1.89 -10.88
CA HIS A 35 -1.79 -2.28 -10.65
C HIS A 35 -2.16 -2.22 -9.17
N THR A 36 -2.10 -1.01 -8.61
CA THR A 36 -2.25 -0.74 -7.16
C THR A 36 -3.59 -1.16 -6.55
N GLN A 37 -4.56 -1.56 -7.37
CA GLN A 37 -5.82 -2.18 -6.93
C GLN A 37 -5.59 -3.57 -6.33
N LEU A 38 -4.47 -4.22 -6.67
CA LEU A 38 -4.06 -5.50 -6.09
C LEU A 38 -3.30 -5.35 -4.77
N ILE A 39 -2.86 -4.15 -4.41
CA ILE A 39 -2.24 -3.91 -3.10
C ILE A 39 -3.29 -4.15 -2.00
N PRO A 40 -2.94 -4.86 -0.91
CA PRO A 40 -3.81 -5.08 0.25
C PRO A 40 -4.57 -3.83 0.73
N ARG A 41 -5.78 -4.05 1.28
CA ARG A 41 -6.68 -2.99 1.81
C ARG A 41 -7.10 -3.25 3.26
N GLU A 42 -6.45 -4.22 3.90
CA GLU A 42 -6.64 -4.60 5.29
C GLU A 42 -6.32 -3.39 6.17
N PHE A 43 -7.16 -3.13 7.17
CA PHE A 43 -7.05 -1.97 8.06
C PHE A 43 -7.33 -0.61 7.40
N VAL A 44 -7.87 -0.56 6.17
CA VAL A 44 -8.43 0.68 5.63
C VAL A 44 -9.65 1.09 6.47
N GLN A 45 -9.64 2.33 6.95
CA GLN A 45 -10.67 2.97 7.73
C GLN A 45 -11.65 3.75 6.84
N ASN A 46 -12.65 4.39 7.46
CA ASN A 46 -13.78 5.01 6.77
C ASN A 46 -13.42 6.21 5.88
N HIS A 47 -12.22 6.80 5.99
CA HIS A 47 -11.75 7.85 5.06
C HIS A 47 -10.91 7.30 3.90
N GLY A 48 -10.83 5.96 3.73
CA GLY A 48 -10.05 5.34 2.67
C GLY A 48 -8.54 5.41 2.90
N VAL A 49 -7.78 5.12 1.86
CA VAL A 49 -6.32 5.29 1.85
C VAL A 49 -6.02 6.80 1.77
N HIS A 50 -5.22 7.29 2.70
CA HIS A 50 -4.93 8.70 2.83
C HIS A 50 -4.25 9.25 1.56
N PHE A 51 -4.87 10.28 0.98
CA PHE A 51 -4.44 10.91 -0.28
C PHE A 51 -4.35 9.95 -1.47
N ASP A 52 -5.02 8.80 -1.37
CA ASP A 52 -4.93 7.73 -2.36
C ASP A 52 -3.46 7.36 -2.66
N LEU A 53 -2.61 7.41 -1.63
CA LEU A 53 -1.16 7.29 -1.73
C LEU A 53 -0.67 6.01 -1.06
N VAL A 54 0.17 5.25 -1.77
CA VAL A 54 0.94 4.14 -1.23
C VAL A 54 2.42 4.38 -1.48
N PHE A 55 3.23 4.21 -0.44
CA PHE A 55 4.67 4.30 -0.52
C PHE A 55 5.25 2.94 -0.87
N ARG A 56 6.16 2.90 -1.84
CA ARG A 56 7.02 1.74 -2.06
C ARG A 56 8.26 1.84 -1.17
N LYS A 57 8.68 0.73 -0.56
CA LYS A 57 9.98 0.60 0.14
C LYS A 57 10.28 1.78 1.08
N LEU A 58 9.30 2.15 1.92
CA LEU A 58 9.46 3.25 2.87
C LEU A 58 10.35 2.84 4.04
N HIS A 59 11.60 3.29 4.05
CA HIS A 59 12.53 2.94 5.12
C HIS A 59 12.02 3.35 6.51
N LEU A 60 11.95 2.38 7.41
CA LEU A 60 11.75 2.56 8.85
C LEU A 60 13.09 2.88 9.53
N ALA A 61 14.12 2.13 9.13
CA ALA A 61 15.52 2.26 9.50
C ALA A 61 16.41 1.83 8.32
N ASN A 62 17.73 1.87 8.48
CA ASN A 62 18.67 1.50 7.41
C ASN A 62 18.40 0.12 6.81
N ASP A 63 17.95 -0.85 7.62
CA ASP A 63 17.79 -2.25 7.21
C ASP A 63 16.33 -2.69 7.07
N TYR A 64 15.36 -1.79 7.29
CA TYR A 64 13.93 -2.14 7.28
C TYR A 64 13.15 -1.28 6.31
N ALA A 65 12.66 -1.90 5.24
CA ALA A 65 11.76 -1.29 4.28
C ALA A 65 10.64 -2.29 3.93
N PRO A 66 9.38 -2.08 4.36
CA PRO A 66 8.26 -2.86 3.86
C PRO A 66 8.10 -2.62 2.36
N ASP A 67 7.64 -3.62 1.62
CA ASP A 67 7.38 -3.50 0.19
C ASP A 67 6.40 -2.38 -0.12
N PHE A 68 5.33 -2.28 0.67
CA PHE A 68 4.40 -1.17 0.64
C PHE A 68 4.10 -0.62 2.03
N PHE A 69 3.83 0.69 2.08
CA PHE A 69 3.32 1.37 3.24
C PHE A 69 2.18 2.30 2.84
N TYR A 70 1.07 2.28 3.57
CA TYR A 70 0.04 3.28 3.38
C TYR A 70 -0.59 3.70 4.70
N MET A 71 -1.21 4.87 4.67
CA MET A 71 -1.92 5.41 5.82
C MET A 71 -3.41 5.35 5.54
N SER A 72 -4.19 5.03 6.55
CA SER A 72 -5.63 5.23 6.55
C SER A 72 -6.03 5.93 7.84
N LYS A 73 -7.16 6.63 7.84
CA LYS A 73 -7.59 7.41 9.00
C LYS A 73 -9.09 7.34 9.22
N SER A 74 -9.46 7.51 10.47
CA SER A 74 -10.79 7.93 10.88
C SER A 74 -10.74 9.39 11.36
N SER A 75 -11.80 9.88 11.97
CA SER A 75 -11.77 11.16 12.69
C SER A 75 -10.96 11.10 13.99
N ALA A 76 -10.67 9.89 14.52
CA ALA A 76 -10.06 9.70 15.84
C ALA A 76 -8.58 9.30 15.79
N ASP A 77 -8.17 8.55 14.77
CA ASP A 77 -6.88 7.88 14.72
C ASP A 77 -6.41 7.58 13.28
N TRP A 78 -5.18 7.10 13.20
CA TRP A 78 -4.51 6.63 12.00
C TRP A 78 -4.16 5.16 12.10
N HIS A 79 -4.38 4.42 11.03
CA HIS A 79 -3.72 3.15 10.75
C HIS A 79 -2.51 3.38 9.86
N LEU A 80 -1.33 3.01 10.36
CA LEU A 80 -0.06 3.01 9.64
C LEU A 80 0.23 1.58 9.19
N VAL A 81 -0.11 1.25 7.94
CA VAL A 81 -0.15 -0.14 7.46
C VAL A 81 1.13 -0.46 6.70
N LEU A 82 1.90 -1.43 7.22
CA LEU A 82 3.08 -1.99 6.60
C LEU A 82 2.69 -3.30 5.91
N VAL A 83 3.10 -3.46 4.66
CA VAL A 83 2.84 -4.64 3.84
C VAL A 83 4.16 -5.26 3.42
N GLU A 84 4.35 -6.53 3.77
CA GLU A 84 5.39 -7.39 3.20
C GLU A 84 4.77 -8.32 2.16
N ILE A 85 5.44 -8.49 1.02
CA ILE A 85 5.11 -9.52 0.05
C ILE A 85 6.23 -10.55 -0.03
N GLU A 86 5.89 -11.81 0.17
CA GLU A 86 6.78 -12.95 -0.08
C GLU A 86 6.62 -13.42 -1.52
N LYS A 87 7.22 -14.55 -1.90
CA LYS A 87 6.98 -15.13 -3.23
C LYS A 87 5.65 -15.89 -3.25
N PRO A 88 4.91 -15.89 -4.38
CA PRO A 88 3.73 -16.75 -4.54
C PRO A 88 4.04 -18.23 -4.36
N HIS A 89 5.28 -18.64 -4.65
CA HIS A 89 5.73 -20.03 -4.53
C HIS A 89 6.21 -20.41 -3.13
N SER A 90 6.36 -19.43 -2.22
CA SER A 90 6.71 -19.67 -0.83
C SER A 90 5.66 -20.56 -0.16
N LYS A 91 6.13 -21.54 0.62
CA LYS A 91 5.26 -22.57 1.20
C LYS A 91 4.73 -22.17 2.56
N TYR A 92 3.49 -22.56 2.86
CA TYR A 92 2.94 -22.44 4.21
C TYR A 92 3.31 -23.65 5.06
N PHE A 93 3.27 -24.84 4.46
CA PHE A 93 3.46 -26.12 5.14
C PHE A 93 4.55 -26.96 4.50
N LYS A 94 5.22 -27.79 5.30
CA LYS A 94 6.15 -28.79 4.79
C LYS A 94 5.42 -29.83 3.95
N PRO A 95 6.08 -30.41 2.93
CA PRO A 95 5.49 -31.48 2.13
C PRO A 95 5.00 -32.63 3.01
N SER A 96 3.81 -33.13 2.71
CA SER A 96 3.20 -34.30 3.39
C SER A 96 2.99 -34.16 4.91
N SER A 97 3.06 -32.96 5.48
CA SER A 97 2.70 -32.71 6.88
C SER A 97 1.90 -31.41 7.06
N ASN A 98 1.49 -31.14 8.30
CA ASN A 98 0.89 -29.85 8.70
C ASN A 98 1.90 -28.98 9.47
N ASP A 99 3.18 -29.33 9.45
CA ASP A 99 4.22 -28.52 10.06
C ASP A 99 4.45 -27.27 9.22
N ILE A 100 4.71 -26.16 9.89
CA ILE A 100 4.96 -24.89 9.21
C ILE A 100 6.28 -24.95 8.43
N HIS A 101 6.26 -24.41 7.21
CA HIS A 101 7.43 -24.32 6.36
C HIS A 101 8.35 -23.14 6.78
N PRO A 102 9.68 -23.27 6.64
CA PRO A 102 10.61 -22.18 6.92
C PRO A 102 10.31 -20.86 6.20
N ASP A 103 9.86 -20.89 4.94
CA ASP A 103 9.47 -19.67 4.21
C ASP A 103 8.40 -18.88 4.96
N PHE A 104 7.36 -19.54 5.45
CA PHE A 104 6.31 -18.85 6.21
C PHE A 104 6.82 -18.36 7.57
N LEU A 105 7.72 -19.10 8.22
CA LEU A 105 8.37 -18.62 9.44
C LEU A 105 9.22 -17.36 9.16
N ALA A 106 9.89 -17.28 8.02
CA ALA A 106 10.70 -16.12 7.65
C ALA A 106 9.83 -14.86 7.48
N GLY A 107 8.71 -14.96 6.76
CA GLY A 107 7.76 -13.85 6.62
C GLY A 107 7.18 -13.42 7.98
N LEU A 108 6.81 -14.37 8.85
CA LEU A 108 6.36 -14.06 10.21
C LEU A 108 7.44 -13.38 11.05
N GLU A 109 8.69 -13.83 10.93
CA GLU A 109 9.83 -13.24 11.62
C GLU A 109 10.12 -11.81 11.16
N GLN A 110 9.96 -11.52 9.86
CA GLN A 110 10.08 -10.16 9.33
C GLN A 110 9.05 -9.21 9.97
N ILE A 111 7.80 -9.63 10.09
CA ILE A 111 6.76 -8.86 10.79
C ILE A 111 7.12 -8.64 12.26
N ASN A 112 7.63 -9.68 12.95
CA ASN A 112 8.05 -9.58 14.34
C ASN A 112 9.22 -8.62 14.52
N ARG A 113 10.18 -8.57 13.58
CA ARG A 113 11.30 -7.61 13.61
C ARG A 113 10.81 -6.17 13.56
N TRP A 114 9.85 -5.86 12.68
CA TRP A 114 9.26 -4.53 12.66
C TRP A 114 8.51 -4.22 13.95
N ARG A 115 7.75 -5.17 14.49
CA ARG A 115 7.05 -4.99 15.77
C ARG A 115 8.04 -4.70 16.91
N ALA A 116 9.12 -5.47 17.01
CA ALA A 116 10.19 -5.24 17.98
C ALA A 116 10.85 -3.86 17.78
N TRP A 117 11.06 -3.44 16.53
CA TRP A 117 11.60 -2.12 16.22
C TRP A 117 10.68 -0.98 16.71
N PHE A 118 9.37 -1.10 16.49
CA PHE A 118 8.37 -0.13 16.94
C PHE A 118 8.07 -0.18 18.45
N GLN A 119 8.43 -1.26 19.16
CA GLN A 119 8.35 -1.28 20.64
C GLN A 119 9.32 -0.29 21.30
N THR A 120 10.36 0.14 20.58
CA THR A 120 11.22 1.22 21.05
C THR A 120 10.55 2.57 20.80
N GLY A 121 10.18 3.27 21.88
CA GLY A 121 9.44 4.54 21.79
C GLY A 121 10.11 5.59 20.89
N ALA A 122 11.43 5.74 20.97
CA ALA A 122 12.18 6.68 20.12
C ALA A 122 12.10 6.34 18.62
N ASN A 123 12.07 5.06 18.25
CA ASN A 123 11.92 4.63 16.85
C ASN A 123 10.51 4.94 16.34
N GLN A 124 9.50 4.63 17.15
CA GLN A 124 8.11 4.91 16.83
C GLN A 124 7.86 6.42 16.68
N GLU A 125 8.35 7.23 17.63
CA GLU A 125 8.24 8.69 17.57
C GLU A 125 9.01 9.27 16.39
N GLY A 126 10.24 8.80 16.14
CA GLY A 126 11.05 9.22 14.99
C GLY A 126 10.38 8.92 13.65
N PHE A 127 9.73 7.76 13.52
CA PHE A 127 8.97 7.42 12.32
C PHE A 127 7.72 8.32 12.17
N ILE A 128 6.91 8.45 13.22
CA ILE A 128 5.64 9.18 13.15
C ILE A 128 5.84 10.69 13.00
N ASN A 129 6.78 11.27 13.76
CA ASN A 129 6.99 12.72 13.84
C ASN A 129 8.20 13.22 13.05
N GLY A 130 9.05 12.32 12.56
CA GLY A 130 10.11 12.63 11.59
C GLY A 130 9.66 12.25 10.18
N THR A 131 9.57 10.95 9.89
CA THR A 131 9.31 10.45 8.53
C THR A 131 7.95 10.85 7.98
N LEU A 132 6.90 10.73 8.79
CA LEU A 132 5.50 10.89 8.36
C LEU A 132 4.89 12.27 8.65
N ARG A 133 5.63 13.17 9.30
CA ARG A 133 5.08 14.43 9.81
C ARG A 133 4.32 15.22 8.75
N ASP A 134 4.95 15.42 7.60
CA ASP A 134 4.42 16.31 6.56
C ASP A 134 3.23 15.72 5.80
N VAL A 135 3.10 14.39 5.83
CA VAL A 135 2.02 13.67 5.13
C VAL A 135 0.84 13.34 6.03
N ARG A 136 0.90 13.70 7.32
CA ARG A 136 -0.13 13.36 8.31
C ARG A 136 -1.08 14.52 8.58
N THR A 137 -1.61 15.13 7.51
CA THR A 137 -2.47 16.33 7.55
C THR A 137 -3.91 16.01 7.13
N PRO A 138 -4.95 16.69 7.63
CA PRO A 138 -4.95 17.72 8.69
C PRO A 138 -4.88 17.16 10.13
N MET A 139 -4.88 15.84 10.30
CA MET A 139 -5.05 15.17 11.61
C MET A 139 -3.71 14.78 12.25
N GLY A 140 -2.73 15.69 12.23
CA GLY A 140 -1.36 15.45 12.68
C GLY A 140 -1.20 15.20 14.18
N TYR A 141 -2.25 15.32 14.98
CA TYR A 141 -2.19 15.04 16.43
C TYR A 141 -2.90 13.75 16.82
N ASN A 142 -3.64 13.13 15.89
CA ASN A 142 -4.36 11.90 16.16
C ASN A 142 -3.40 10.74 16.41
N LYS A 143 -3.82 9.80 17.27
CA LYS A 143 -3.05 8.60 17.60
C LYS A 143 -2.78 7.77 16.36
N CYS A 144 -1.64 7.10 16.32
CA CYS A 144 -1.24 6.23 15.23
C CYS A 144 -1.11 4.78 15.74
N HIS A 145 -1.72 3.85 15.02
CA HIS A 145 -1.64 2.42 15.27
C HIS A 145 -0.86 1.76 14.13
N ILE A 146 0.23 1.09 14.48
CA ILE A 146 0.99 0.31 13.49
C ILE A 146 0.20 -0.97 13.19
N LYS A 147 0.04 -1.26 11.90
CA LYS A 147 -0.68 -2.43 11.39
C LYS A 147 0.21 -3.16 10.39
N TYR A 148 0.04 -4.47 10.30
CA TYR A 148 0.92 -5.35 9.53
C TYR A 148 0.11 -6.25 8.60
N VAL A 149 0.57 -6.39 7.37
CA VAL A 149 0.01 -7.33 6.40
C VAL A 149 1.15 -8.14 5.81
N LEU A 150 1.01 -9.46 5.82
CA LEU A 150 1.91 -10.38 5.13
C LEU A 150 1.15 -11.02 3.97
N VAL A 151 1.64 -10.85 2.75
CA VAL A 151 1.15 -11.58 1.56
C VAL A 151 2.10 -12.75 1.28
N HIS A 152 1.61 -13.99 1.40
CA HIS A 152 2.45 -15.19 1.34
C HIS A 152 1.81 -16.30 0.51
N GLY A 153 2.57 -16.99 -0.33
CA GLY A 153 2.14 -18.26 -0.93
C GLY A 153 0.82 -18.24 -1.74
N ARG A 154 0.35 -19.43 -2.12
CA ARG A 154 -0.94 -19.64 -2.80
C ARG A 154 -1.97 -20.24 -1.86
N ARG A 155 -3.25 -19.88 -2.06
CA ARG A 155 -4.40 -20.40 -1.31
C ARG A 155 -4.56 -21.91 -1.45
N SER A 156 -4.14 -22.48 -2.58
CA SER A 156 -4.26 -23.91 -2.90
C SER A 156 -3.61 -24.84 -1.87
N GLU A 157 -2.68 -24.36 -1.03
CA GLU A 157 -2.09 -25.17 0.04
C GLU A 157 -3.01 -25.44 1.24
N PHE A 158 -4.03 -24.61 1.44
CA PHE A 158 -4.95 -24.72 2.57
C PHE A 158 -6.43 -24.63 2.18
N GLU A 159 -6.75 -24.39 0.91
CA GLU A 159 -8.10 -24.48 0.40
C GLU A 159 -8.69 -25.87 0.64
N GLY A 160 -9.95 -25.94 1.06
CA GLY A 160 -10.59 -27.20 1.46
C GLY A 160 -10.05 -27.86 2.74
N ASN A 161 -8.98 -27.35 3.37
CA ASN A 161 -8.38 -27.92 4.57
C ASN A 161 -8.55 -26.99 5.79
N ASN A 162 -9.58 -27.27 6.60
CA ASN A 162 -9.91 -26.45 7.77
C ASN A 162 -8.79 -26.39 8.81
N ASN A 163 -8.05 -27.50 9.03
CA ASN A 163 -6.94 -27.51 9.99
C ASN A 163 -5.83 -26.55 9.55
N ARG A 164 -5.40 -26.62 8.28
CA ARG A 164 -4.38 -25.72 7.73
C ARG A 164 -4.84 -24.26 7.75
N ARG A 165 -6.10 -23.99 7.41
CA ARG A 165 -6.67 -22.63 7.51
C ARG A 165 -6.61 -22.10 8.95
N SER A 166 -6.99 -22.92 9.94
CA SER A 166 -6.91 -22.55 11.35
C SER A 166 -5.46 -22.34 11.82
N LEU A 167 -4.50 -23.15 11.36
CA LEU A 167 -3.09 -22.98 11.69
C LEU A 167 -2.51 -21.66 11.18
N ILE A 168 -2.95 -21.18 10.02
CA ILE A 168 -2.58 -19.84 9.52
C ILE A 168 -3.30 -18.76 10.34
N ALA A 169 -4.61 -18.91 10.55
CA ALA A 169 -5.42 -17.91 11.26
C ALA A 169 -4.96 -17.67 12.70
N THR A 170 -4.45 -18.69 13.40
CA THR A 170 -3.91 -18.54 14.76
C THR A 170 -2.62 -17.74 14.83
N ARG A 171 -1.99 -17.42 13.68
CA ARG A 171 -0.82 -16.52 13.60
C ARG A 171 -1.21 -15.06 13.43
N GLU A 172 -2.46 -14.78 13.05
CA GLU A 172 -2.97 -13.42 12.95
C GLU A 172 -3.20 -12.80 14.32
N GLN A 173 -3.20 -11.47 14.37
CA GLN A 173 -3.55 -10.69 15.56
C GLN A 173 -4.50 -9.56 15.15
N GLU A 174 -4.97 -8.76 16.12
CA GLU A 174 -5.85 -7.62 15.85
C GLU A 174 -5.20 -6.57 14.92
N ASP A 175 -3.87 -6.47 14.93
CA ASP A 175 -3.07 -5.56 14.13
C ASP A 175 -2.26 -6.26 13.04
N PHE A 176 -2.47 -7.58 12.82
CA PHE A 176 -1.72 -8.36 11.84
C PHE A 176 -2.61 -9.29 11.03
N LYS A 177 -2.55 -9.19 9.70
CA LYS A 177 -3.28 -10.03 8.75
C LYS A 177 -2.35 -10.78 7.81
N ILE A 178 -2.74 -12.00 7.45
CA ILE A 178 -2.01 -12.86 6.53
C ILE A 178 -2.92 -13.16 5.34
N LEU A 179 -2.42 -12.83 4.14
CA LEU A 179 -3.13 -13.02 2.88
C LEU A 179 -2.38 -14.01 2.01
N SER A 180 -3.11 -14.82 1.25
CA SER A 180 -2.53 -15.48 0.08
C SER A 180 -2.44 -14.51 -1.09
N PHE A 181 -1.56 -14.75 -2.06
CA PHE A 181 -1.56 -13.96 -3.29
C PHE A 181 -2.91 -14.00 -4.03
N ASP A 182 -3.62 -15.13 -3.98
CA ASP A 182 -4.98 -15.28 -4.52
C ASP A 182 -5.98 -14.31 -3.87
N SER A 183 -5.76 -13.93 -2.61
CA SER A 183 -6.65 -13.01 -1.89
C SER A 183 -6.60 -11.58 -2.45
N LEU A 184 -5.53 -11.21 -3.17
CA LEU A 184 -5.37 -9.85 -3.69
C LEU A 184 -6.37 -9.51 -4.80
N VAL A 185 -6.82 -10.51 -5.56
CA VAL A 185 -7.84 -10.34 -6.61
C VAL A 185 -9.27 -10.36 -6.08
N GLU A 186 -9.46 -10.65 -4.79
CA GLU A 186 -10.79 -10.64 -4.19
C GLU A 186 -11.29 -9.20 -4.05
N SER A 187 -12.58 -9.03 -4.35
CA SER A 187 -13.26 -7.73 -4.28
C SER A 187 -12.56 -6.60 -5.04
N LEU A 188 -11.85 -6.88 -6.14
CA LEU A 188 -11.17 -5.85 -6.94
C LEU A 188 -12.06 -4.66 -7.34
N HIS A 189 -13.36 -4.91 -7.53
CA HIS A 189 -14.34 -3.88 -7.86
C HIS A 189 -14.53 -2.80 -6.78
N THR A 190 -14.12 -3.05 -5.53
CA THR A 190 -14.15 -2.05 -4.44
C THR A 190 -12.82 -1.32 -4.29
N LYS A 191 -11.76 -1.79 -4.94
CA LYS A 191 -10.40 -1.27 -4.78
C LYS A 191 -10.10 -0.28 -5.89
N TYR A 192 -10.04 1.00 -5.53
CA TYR A 192 -9.68 2.06 -6.46
C TYR A 192 -8.14 2.16 -6.64
N PRO A 193 -7.66 2.71 -7.77
CA PRO A 193 -6.23 2.96 -8.02
C PRO A 193 -5.60 3.90 -6.98
N LEU A 194 -4.29 3.81 -6.78
CA LEU A 194 -3.52 4.66 -5.88
C LEU A 194 -2.33 5.25 -6.62
N TYR A 195 -1.85 6.38 -6.12
CA TYR A 195 -0.52 6.89 -6.43
C TYR A 195 0.54 6.03 -5.75
N VAL A 196 1.52 5.55 -6.52
CA VAL A 196 2.76 4.99 -5.96
C VAL A 196 3.73 6.13 -5.70
N CYS A 197 4.27 6.18 -4.49
CA CYS A 197 5.19 7.21 -4.03
C CYS A 197 6.50 6.61 -3.55
N ALA A 198 7.61 7.29 -3.81
CA ALA A 198 8.87 7.05 -3.11
C ALA A 198 9.19 8.23 -2.19
N ARG A 199 9.50 7.96 -0.92
CA ARG A 199 10.00 9.00 0.00
C ARG A 199 11.48 9.23 -0.27
N LYS A 200 11.83 10.49 -0.51
CA LYS A 200 13.20 11.03 -0.43
C LYS A 200 13.27 11.92 0.80
N ASN A 201 14.48 12.25 1.27
CA ASN A 201 14.67 13.03 2.50
C ASN A 201 13.83 14.32 2.50
N GLU A 202 13.86 15.08 1.41
CA GLU A 202 13.13 16.35 1.29
C GLU A 202 11.85 16.26 0.46
N TYR A 203 11.69 15.19 -0.34
CA TYR A 203 10.64 15.13 -1.36
C TYR A 203 9.83 13.84 -1.30
N LEU A 204 8.66 13.89 -1.92
CA LEU A 204 7.74 12.80 -2.22
C LEU A 204 7.69 12.69 -3.73
N ASP A 205 8.33 11.66 -4.28
CA ASP A 205 8.31 11.40 -5.71
C ASP A 205 7.08 10.56 -6.01
N VAL A 206 6.05 11.17 -6.61
CA VAL A 206 4.91 10.42 -7.15
C VAL A 206 5.35 9.76 -8.46
N LEU A 207 5.41 8.43 -8.44
CA LEU A 207 5.94 7.62 -9.51
C LEU A 207 4.89 7.29 -10.57
N SER A 208 3.61 7.22 -10.17
CA SER A 208 2.51 7.01 -11.10
C SER A 208 2.49 8.07 -12.22
N THR A 209 1.99 7.69 -13.39
CA THR A 209 1.86 8.57 -14.55
C THR A 209 0.42 8.95 -14.86
N LYS A 210 -0.54 8.40 -14.11
CA LYS A 210 -1.97 8.63 -14.28
C LYS A 210 -2.59 9.33 -13.08
N PHE A 211 -3.50 10.25 -13.36
CA PHE A 211 -4.28 10.95 -12.37
C PHE A 211 -5.20 9.97 -11.63
N VAL A 212 -5.19 10.05 -10.30
CA VAL A 212 -6.03 9.28 -9.38
C VAL A 212 -6.97 10.24 -8.65
N SER A 213 -6.41 11.24 -7.97
CA SER A 213 -7.18 12.28 -7.29
C SER A 213 -6.37 13.56 -7.11
N ASP A 214 -7.06 14.66 -6.79
CA ASP A 214 -6.43 15.96 -6.53
C ASP A 214 -5.95 16.13 -5.08
N GLN A 215 -6.25 15.17 -4.21
CA GLN A 215 -6.06 15.26 -2.76
C GLN A 215 -4.60 15.51 -2.36
N VAL A 216 -3.66 14.71 -2.88
CA VAL A 216 -2.24 14.80 -2.54
C VAL A 216 -1.65 16.16 -2.94
N PHE A 217 -2.06 16.71 -4.08
CA PHE A 217 -1.56 17.99 -4.60
C PHE A 217 -2.25 19.20 -3.96
N THR A 218 -3.45 18.98 -3.43
CA THR A 218 -4.25 20.02 -2.80
C THR A 218 -3.82 20.23 -1.35
N PHE A 219 -3.63 19.15 -0.58
CA PHE A 219 -3.48 19.26 0.86
C PHE A 219 -2.02 19.26 1.34
N LEU A 220 -1.10 18.70 0.56
CA LEU A 220 0.33 18.78 0.87
C LEU A 220 0.91 20.12 0.45
N ASP A 221 2.03 20.48 1.07
CA ASP A 221 2.89 21.55 0.59
C ASP A 221 3.44 21.15 -0.80
N PRO A 222 3.17 21.91 -1.87
CA PRO A 222 3.65 21.60 -3.22
C PRO A 222 5.17 21.46 -3.32
N SER A 223 5.93 22.13 -2.45
CA SER A 223 7.41 22.04 -2.43
C SER A 223 7.91 20.65 -2.01
N LEU A 224 7.08 19.88 -1.30
CA LEU A 224 7.40 18.51 -0.90
C LEU A 224 7.10 17.49 -2.00
N VAL A 225 6.27 17.82 -2.98
CA VAL A 225 5.78 16.86 -3.98
C VAL A 225 6.49 17.07 -5.31
N ARG A 226 6.98 15.98 -5.91
CA ARG A 226 7.54 16.00 -7.28
C ARG A 226 6.82 14.98 -8.15
N ILE A 227 6.48 15.40 -9.36
CA ILE A 227 5.78 14.58 -10.36
C ILE A 227 6.50 14.63 -11.71
N SER A 228 6.34 13.58 -12.51
CA SER A 228 6.82 13.58 -13.90
C SER A 228 5.98 14.52 -14.76
N ASP A 229 6.52 14.92 -15.91
CA ASP A 229 5.78 15.70 -16.89
C ASP A 229 4.56 14.92 -17.44
N ASP A 230 4.66 13.59 -17.57
CA ASP A 230 3.52 12.73 -17.94
C ASP A 230 2.36 12.84 -16.95
N LEU A 231 2.65 12.71 -15.63
CA LEU A 231 1.61 12.84 -14.62
C LEU A 231 1.04 14.26 -14.59
N ARG A 232 1.89 15.29 -14.73
CA ARG A 232 1.43 16.69 -14.79
C ARG A 232 0.46 16.92 -15.95
N ALA A 233 0.79 16.41 -17.13
CA ALA A 233 -0.08 16.49 -18.30
C ALA A 233 -1.41 15.76 -18.08
N ASP A 234 -1.38 14.57 -17.47
CA ASP A 234 -2.56 13.76 -17.18
C ASP A 234 -3.46 14.41 -16.10
N VAL A 235 -2.86 15.07 -15.09
CA VAL A 235 -3.56 15.88 -14.08
C VAL A 235 -4.33 17.03 -14.75
N LEU A 236 -3.68 17.78 -15.65
CA LEU A 236 -4.30 18.88 -16.39
C LEU A 236 -5.43 18.39 -17.32
N ALA A 237 -5.19 17.30 -18.05
CA ALA A 237 -6.20 16.68 -18.91
C ALA A 237 -7.43 16.19 -18.10
N SER A 238 -7.22 15.87 -16.83
CA SER A 238 -8.24 15.39 -15.90
C SER A 238 -8.96 16.48 -15.11
N LYS A 239 -8.83 17.76 -15.49
CA LYS A 239 -9.41 18.92 -14.77
C LYS A 239 -10.88 18.76 -14.40
N ARG A 240 -11.70 18.14 -15.27
CA ARG A 240 -13.13 17.89 -15.00
C ARG A 240 -13.40 16.97 -13.80
N HIS A 241 -12.40 16.21 -13.35
CA HIS A 241 -12.49 15.29 -12.22
C HIS A 241 -11.92 15.87 -10.93
N TRP A 242 -11.37 17.09 -10.95
CA TRP A 242 -10.93 17.78 -9.74
C TRP A 242 -12.15 18.08 -8.86
N GLN A 243 -11.99 17.90 -7.55
CA GLN A 243 -13.06 17.95 -6.55
C GLN A 243 -12.84 19.08 -5.52
N VAL A 244 -11.61 19.52 -5.29
CA VAL A 244 -11.32 20.51 -4.24
C VAL A 244 -11.33 21.93 -4.78
N ASN A 245 -12.33 22.70 -4.36
CA ASN A 245 -12.46 24.12 -4.71
C ASN A 245 -11.50 25.00 -3.90
N SER A 246 -11.03 26.09 -4.51
CA SER A 246 -10.24 27.10 -3.84
C SER A 246 -11.10 28.26 -3.32
N ILE A 247 -10.74 28.81 -2.17
CA ILE A 247 -11.32 30.07 -1.67
C ILE A 247 -11.01 31.27 -2.58
N LYS A 248 -9.98 31.16 -3.43
CA LYS A 248 -9.59 32.16 -4.42
C LYS A 248 -10.42 32.08 -5.71
N GLY A 249 -11.38 31.15 -5.77
CA GLY A 249 -12.12 30.80 -7.00
C GLY A 249 -11.41 29.72 -7.81
N GLY A 250 -12.20 28.94 -8.55
CA GLY A 250 -11.71 27.77 -9.27
C GLY A 250 -11.36 26.60 -8.35
N TYR A 251 -10.49 25.71 -8.81
CA TYR A 251 -9.99 24.57 -8.04
C TYR A 251 -8.69 24.91 -7.32
N GLU A 252 -8.39 24.24 -6.21
CA GLU A 252 -7.13 24.45 -5.49
C GLU A 252 -5.90 24.15 -6.37
N LEU A 253 -6.01 23.13 -7.22
CA LEU A 253 -4.98 22.77 -8.18
C LEU A 253 -4.66 23.87 -9.20
N ASP A 254 -5.60 24.77 -9.52
CA ASP A 254 -5.33 25.92 -10.39
C ASP A 254 -4.23 26.83 -9.83
N HIS A 255 -4.07 26.85 -8.50
CA HIS A 255 -3.13 27.72 -7.79
C HIS A 255 -1.87 26.98 -7.31
N LYS A 256 -1.90 25.64 -7.29
CA LYS A 256 -0.84 24.81 -6.69
C LYS A 256 -0.04 23.99 -7.69
N LEU A 257 -0.62 23.59 -8.82
CA LEU A 257 0.02 22.62 -9.71
C LEU A 257 1.37 23.11 -10.26
N ASP A 258 1.50 24.40 -10.55
CA ASP A 258 2.74 25.02 -11.05
C ASP A 258 3.84 25.08 -9.98
N LEU A 259 3.48 24.97 -8.70
CA LEU A 259 4.41 24.94 -7.57
C LEU A 259 4.90 23.52 -7.26
N VAL A 260 4.22 22.48 -7.78
CA VAL A 260 4.63 21.09 -7.62
C VAL A 260 5.93 20.86 -8.41
N GLY A 261 6.93 20.29 -7.75
CA GLY A 261 8.24 20.05 -8.33
C GLY A 261 8.23 19.06 -9.50
N ARG A 262 9.33 19.04 -10.25
CA ARG A 262 9.58 18.04 -11.30
C ARG A 262 10.57 17.00 -10.78
N ARG A 263 10.35 15.73 -11.12
CA ARG A 263 11.28 14.62 -10.82
C ARG A 263 12.00 14.15 -12.08
#